data_AF-A0A350D9H9-F1
#
_entry.id   AF-A0A350D9H9-F1
#
_cell.length_a   1.000
_cell.length_b   1.000
_cell.length_c   1.000
_cell.angle_alpha   90.00
_cell.angle_beta   90.00
_cell.angle_gamma   90.00
#
_symmetry.space_group_name_H-M   'P 1'
#
loop_
_entity.id
_entity.type
_entity.pdbx_description
1 polymer ?
#
loop_
_entity_poly.entity_id
_entity_poly.type
_entity_poly.pdbx_seq_one_letter_code
_entity_poly.pdbx_strand_id
1 'polypeptide(L)'
;METRAKKAALADVGDRINRILTRLKEQRRFLSEGVPNKKFIELDEIIEEVSNITNTVKEYELEEELIADLIERIYEGLMRVRRYSEAASIAKKYGL
;
A
#
# COMPACT_ATOMS: atom_id res chain seq x y z
N MET A 1 20.94 -1.16 -20.73
CA MET A 1 19.60 -1.77 -20.90
C MET A 1 18.81 -1.78 -19.57
N GLU A 2 19.47 -1.69 -18.41
CA GLU A 2 18.85 -1.61 -17.08
C GLU A 2 17.92 -0.41 -16.83
N THR A 3 18.19 0.76 -17.43
CA THR A 3 17.47 2.00 -17.07
C THR A 3 15.99 2.00 -17.50
N ARG A 4 15.62 1.24 -18.55
CA ARG A 4 14.22 1.13 -18.99
C ARG A 4 13.40 0.23 -18.07
N ALA A 5 14.00 -0.88 -17.62
CA ALA A 5 13.34 -1.81 -16.71
C ALA A 5 13.11 -1.18 -15.33
N LYS A 6 14.12 -0.51 -14.75
CA LYS A 6 13.97 0.20 -13.46
C LYS A 6 12.91 1.30 -13.52
N LYS A 7 12.85 2.07 -14.62
CA LYS A 7 11.79 3.08 -14.81
C LYS A 7 10.39 2.47 -14.91
N ALA A 8 10.24 1.35 -15.60
CA ALA A 8 8.96 0.66 -15.70
C ALA A 8 8.52 0.08 -14.34
N ALA A 9 9.45 -0.50 -13.59
CA ALA A 9 9.20 -1.00 -12.23
C ALA A 9 8.77 0.13 -11.29
N LEU A 10 9.41 1.30 -11.37
CA LEU A 10 9.04 2.47 -10.56
C LEU A 10 7.62 2.95 -10.85
N ALA A 11 7.23 2.98 -12.12
CA ALA A 11 5.87 3.34 -12.53
C ALA A 11 4.84 2.33 -12.03
N ASP A 12 5.11 1.03 -12.18
CA ASP A 12 4.23 -0.04 -11.69
C ASP A 12 4.03 0.02 -10.17
N VAL A 13 5.12 0.23 -9.42
CA VAL A 13 5.07 0.43 -7.96
C VAL A 13 4.17 1.62 -7.62
N GLY A 14 4.38 2.77 -8.26
CA GLY A 14 3.54 3.96 -8.07
C GLY A 14 2.06 3.72 -8.35
N ASP A 15 1.74 2.99 -9.42
CA ASP A 15 0.37 2.66 -9.80
C ASP A 15 -0.30 1.71 -8.80
N ARG A 16 0.42 0.72 -8.27
CA ARG A 16 -0.08 -0.17 -7.21
C ARG A 16 -0.41 0.60 -5.94
N ILE A 17 0.45 1.52 -5.53
CA ILE A 17 0.24 2.31 -4.31
C ILE A 17 -0.95 3.26 -4.47
N ASN A 18 -1.06 3.93 -5.63
CA ASN A 18 -2.22 4.77 -5.91
C ASN A 18 -3.54 3.99 -5.88
N ARG A 19 -3.54 2.73 -6.35
CA ARG A 19 -4.69 1.83 -6.22
C ARG A 19 -5.03 1.52 -4.77
N ILE A 20 -4.04 1.18 -3.94
CA ILE A 20 -4.25 0.94 -2.49
C ILE A 20 -4.84 2.19 -1.81
N LEU A 21 -4.24 3.36 -2.03
CA LEU A 21 -4.71 4.61 -1.40
C LEU A 21 -6.11 5.01 -1.84
N THR A 22 -6.45 4.82 -3.11
CA THR A 22 -7.80 5.08 -3.63
C THR A 22 -8.82 4.17 -2.94
N ARG A 23 -8.51 2.89 -2.82
CA ARG A 23 -9.35 1.91 -2.13
C ARG A 23 -9.52 2.25 -0.65
N LEU A 24 -8.46 2.65 0.05
CA LEU A 24 -8.54 3.10 1.45
C LEU A 24 -9.41 4.36 1.60
N LYS A 25 -9.31 5.30 0.65
CA LYS A 25 -10.16 6.50 0.63
C LYS A 25 -11.64 6.17 0.44
N GLU A 26 -11.96 5.23 -0.45
CA GLU A 26 -13.31 4.73 -0.64
C GLU A 26 -13.85 4.06 0.63
N GLN A 27 -13.03 3.23 1.29
CA GLN A 27 -13.40 2.62 2.57
C GLN A 27 -13.70 3.67 3.64
N ARG A 28 -12.88 4.71 3.76
CA ARG A 28 -13.15 5.83 4.68
C ARG A 28 -14.49 6.49 4.39
N ARG A 29 -14.80 6.70 3.11
CA ARG A 29 -16.09 7.27 2.69
C ARG A 29 -17.25 6.38 3.09
N PHE A 30 -17.18 5.08 2.84
CA PHE A 30 -18.23 4.14 3.25
C PHE A 30 -18.42 4.09 4.77
N LEU A 31 -17.31 4.10 5.53
CA LEU A 31 -17.35 4.20 6.99
C LEU A 31 -18.04 5.48 7.46
N SER A 32 -17.79 6.62 6.80
CA SER A 32 -18.44 7.89 7.13
C SER A 32 -19.92 7.97 6.74
N GLU A 33 -20.31 7.28 5.67
CA GLU A 33 -21.69 7.25 5.18
C GLU A 33 -22.55 6.19 5.90
N GLY A 34 -21.96 5.40 6.80
CA GLY A 34 -22.67 4.35 7.55
C GLY A 34 -23.17 3.20 6.67
N VAL A 35 -22.65 3.09 5.44
CA VAL A 35 -23.06 2.05 4.49
C VAL A 35 -22.42 0.72 4.93
N PRO A 36 -23.22 -0.33 5.25
CA PRO A 36 -22.68 -1.65 5.52
C PRO A 36 -22.11 -2.20 4.22
N ASN A 37 -20.79 -2.08 4.05
CA ASN A 37 -20.16 -2.45 2.80
C ASN A 37 -19.89 -3.96 2.77
N LYS A 38 -20.60 -4.69 1.91
CA LYS A 38 -20.36 -6.12 1.62
C LYS A 38 -19.10 -6.38 0.79
N LYS A 39 -18.46 -5.33 0.26
CA LYS A 39 -17.16 -5.37 -0.41
C LYS A 39 -16.13 -4.65 0.44
N PHE A 40 -15.87 -5.17 1.63
CA PHE A 40 -14.52 -5.01 2.15
C PHE A 40 -13.60 -5.66 1.12
N ILE A 41 -12.65 -4.90 0.59
CA ILE A 41 -11.44 -5.54 0.07
C ILE A 41 -10.93 -6.40 1.22
N GLU A 42 -10.81 -7.70 0.96
CA GLU A 42 -10.14 -8.60 1.89
C GLU A 42 -8.77 -7.98 2.13
N LEU A 43 -8.52 -7.55 3.36
CA LEU A 43 -7.32 -6.79 3.74
C LEU A 43 -6.03 -7.55 3.41
N ASP A 44 -6.16 -8.87 3.28
CA ASP A 44 -5.15 -9.76 2.76
C ASP A 44 -4.66 -9.32 1.38
N GLU A 45 -5.53 -8.78 0.50
CA GLU A 45 -5.12 -8.20 -0.79
C GLU A 45 -4.23 -6.96 -0.61
N ILE A 46 -4.47 -6.13 0.42
CA ILE A 46 -3.63 -4.93 0.66
C ILE A 46 -2.25 -5.36 1.16
N ILE A 47 -2.21 -6.33 2.07
CA ILE A 47 -0.95 -6.86 2.61
C ILE A 47 -0.16 -7.61 1.52
N GLU A 48 -0.87 -8.35 0.66
CA GLU A 48 -0.29 -9.02 -0.49
C GLU A 48 0.27 -8.01 -1.50
N GLU A 49 -0.48 -6.97 -1.86
CA GLU A 49 0.01 -5.92 -2.77
C GLU A 49 1.21 -5.16 -2.19
N VAL A 50 1.20 -4.83 -0.90
CA VAL A 50 2.37 -4.24 -0.22
C VAL A 50 3.59 -5.16 -0.31
N SER A 51 3.38 -6.47 -0.15
CA SER A 51 4.45 -7.46 -0.28
C SER A 51 4.95 -7.56 -1.72
N ASN A 52 4.06 -7.52 -2.71
CA ASN A 52 4.43 -7.51 -4.13
C ASN A 52 5.23 -6.25 -4.50
N ILE A 53 4.81 -5.08 -4.04
CA ILE A 53 5.56 -3.83 -4.20
C ILE A 53 6.97 -3.99 -3.63
N THR A 54 7.09 -4.53 -2.42
CA THR A 54 8.39 -4.75 -1.75
C THR A 54 9.28 -5.71 -2.55
N ASN A 55 8.71 -6.75 -3.14
CA ASN A 55 9.45 -7.70 -3.96
C ASN A 55 9.98 -7.04 -5.25
N THR A 56 9.13 -6.30 -5.97
CA THR A 56 9.54 -5.54 -7.16
C THR A 56 10.64 -4.54 -6.83
N VAL A 57 10.50 -3.84 -5.71
CA VAL A 57 11.52 -2.90 -5.23
C VAL A 57 12.88 -3.56 -5.04
N LYS A 58 12.89 -4.73 -4.38
CA LYS A 58 14.12 -5.50 -4.15
C LYS A 58 14.69 -6.07 -5.44
N GLU A 59 13.83 -6.61 -6.30
CA GLU A 59 14.20 -7.21 -7.60
C GLU A 59 14.91 -6.21 -8.51
N TYR A 60 14.45 -4.95 -8.52
CA TYR A 60 14.99 -3.90 -9.38
C TYR A 60 15.99 -2.97 -8.68
N GLU A 61 16.34 -3.26 -7.42
CA GLU A 61 17.22 -2.43 -6.56
C GLU A 61 16.80 -0.95 -6.60
N LEU A 62 15.52 -0.69 -6.34
CA LEU A 62 14.98 0.67 -6.26
C LEU A 62 15.37 1.31 -4.92
N GLU A 63 15.57 2.62 -4.90
CA GLU A 63 16.00 3.36 -3.70
C GLU A 63 15.02 3.17 -2.54
N GLU A 64 15.47 2.62 -1.41
CA GLU A 64 14.63 2.28 -0.25
C GLU A 64 13.87 3.50 0.34
N GLU A 65 14.43 4.70 0.22
CA GLU A 65 13.77 5.95 0.64
C GLU A 65 12.46 6.21 -0.13
N LEU A 66 12.37 5.79 -1.40
CA LEU A 66 11.15 5.91 -2.17
C LEU A 66 10.05 4.97 -1.66
N ILE A 67 10.40 3.85 -1.03
CA ILE A 67 9.44 2.89 -0.49
C ILE A 67 9.00 3.29 0.90
N ALA A 68 9.90 3.89 1.69
CA ALA A 68 9.57 4.34 3.04
C ALA A 68 8.37 5.30 3.03
N ASP A 69 8.38 6.34 2.19
CA ASP A 69 7.27 7.29 2.04
C ASP A 69 5.97 6.58 1.62
N LEU A 70 6.08 5.60 0.72
CA LEU A 70 4.92 4.90 0.19
C LEU A 70 4.29 3.93 1.20
N ILE A 71 5.11 3.24 2.00
CA ILE A 71 4.66 2.37 3.09
C ILE A 71 4.02 3.22 4.19
N GLU A 72 4.61 4.36 4.54
CA GLU A 72 4.08 5.28 5.54
C GLU A 72 2.69 5.80 5.15
N ARG A 73 2.50 6.18 3.87
CA ARG A 73 1.19 6.59 3.36
C ARG A 73 0.13 5.49 3.43
N ILE A 74 0.52 4.23 3.23
CA ILE A 74 -0.37 3.07 3.39
C ILE A 74 -0.71 2.87 4.87
N TYR A 75 0.28 2.94 5.76
CA TYR A 75 0.09 2.87 7.21
C TYR A 75 -0.90 3.95 7.69
N GLU A 76 -0.70 5.20 7.30
CA GLU A 76 -1.63 6.29 7.65
C GLU A 76 -3.04 6.03 7.08
N GLY A 77 -3.12 5.53 5.85
CA GLY A 77 -4.39 5.18 5.22
C GLY A 77 -5.16 4.15 6.04
N LEU A 78 -4.48 3.10 6.51
CA LEU A 78 -5.04 2.06 7.38
C LEU A 78 -5.49 2.63 8.74
N MET A 79 -4.68 3.49 9.35
CA MET A 79 -5.05 4.18 10.60
C MET A 79 -6.33 5.00 10.44
N ARG A 80 -6.49 5.73 9.33
CA ARG A 80 -7.67 6.55 9.04
C ARG A 80 -8.94 5.74 8.82
N VAL A 81 -8.82 4.48 8.38
CA VAL A 81 -9.96 3.54 8.26
C VAL A 81 -10.11 2.62 9.47
N ARG A 82 -9.44 2.93 10.60
CA ARG A 82 -9.49 2.18 11.86
C ARG A 82 -9.05 0.71 11.73
N ARG A 83 -8.17 0.43 10.77
CA ARG A 83 -7.58 -0.89 10.50
C ARG A 83 -6.27 -1.04 11.28
N TYR A 84 -6.39 -1.05 12.61
CA TYR A 84 -5.24 -0.97 13.51
C TYR A 84 -4.37 -2.24 13.51
N SER A 85 -4.98 -3.42 13.34
CA SER A 85 -4.25 -4.70 13.29
C SER A 85 -3.33 -4.76 12.08
N GLU A 86 -3.82 -4.30 10.93
CA GLU A 86 -3.09 -4.27 9.67
C GLU A 86 -2.03 -3.17 9.68
N ALA A 87 -2.38 -1.99 10.20
CA ALA A 87 -1.41 -0.92 10.43
C ALA A 87 -0.26 -1.38 11.34
N ALA A 88 -0.55 -2.12 12.42
CA ALA A 88 0.46 -2.70 13.30
C ALA A 88 1.33 -3.77 12.60
N SER A 89 0.74 -4.59 11.72
CA SER A 89 1.47 -5.58 10.93
C SER A 89 2.47 -4.91 9.97
N ILE A 90 2.04 -3.86 9.27
CA ILE A 90 2.92 -3.05 8.41
C ILE A 90 4.00 -2.37 9.25
N ALA A 91 3.63 -1.69 10.34
CA ALA A 91 4.59 -1.01 11.21
C ALA A 91 5.67 -1.95 11.73
N LYS A 92 5.29 -3.14 12.21
CA LYS A 92 6.24 -4.16 12.68
C LYS A 92 7.17 -4.66 11.57
N LYS A 93 6.67 -4.81 10.34
CA LYS A 93 7.44 -5.33 9.20
C LYS A 93 8.45 -4.31 8.66
N TYR A 94 8.16 -3.02 8.77
CA TYR A 94 8.96 -1.94 8.19
C TYR A 94 9.59 -0.99 9.21
N GLY A 95 9.40 -1.20 10.51
CA GLY A 95 10.04 -0.40 11.57
C GLY A 95 9.45 1.01 11.74
N LEU A 96 8.16 1.19 11.44
CA LEU A 96 7.42 2.44 11.63
C LEU A 96 6.90 2.61 13.06
#